data_AF-L8HFY5-F1
#
_entry.id   AF-L8HFY5-F1
#
_cell.length_a   1.000
_cell.length_b   1.000
_cell.length_c   1.000
_cell.angle_alpha   90.00
_cell.angle_beta   90.00
_cell.angle_gamma   90.00
#
_symmetry.space_group_name_H-M   'P 1'
#
loop_
_entity.id
_entity.type
_entity.pdbx_description
1 polymer ?
#
loop_
_entity_poly.entity_id
_entity_poly.type
_entity_poly.pdbx_seq_one_letter_code
_entity_poly.pdbx_strand_id
1 'polypeptide(L)'
;MGSHRSMNRRQAAALRLSCLGSFVSCRLAQMPNCSAVDPATMMPLFPTTNCNNASQDVVVPYSQADCPYPLQFNERGTVADGSLSLSADEQICVYPCPAPMFTPSDWHASAGITISLAILSTAMMLFLVITYILSPRKRRFPTSFQLWVCVSSLISSIGIDIAVVVGGPERTNCTWDDTPVLQTFAGARDNDGQGVVCILQGMLIMFGGLAGSFWWVMLAYTVFQFLVFELASDRARRAQFEARAAGHNCFVVSPWDWGLFYAPICLNLAIGTTLMVISIIKVLRVRFHIKEQVLRLVILIAVYWLIFVYLIFYRVYIEVVLDDVKAAIGDQIVCSAVTGQECSTEKEINKGAWYLQALTLSGQGVIIFCCLGMSKDTFTFWQRLLRNWRDPMSVILHDTNKNGRSGSISSRHAGRPRSSSFSMPDPAEGAARTQRSIETSEELDAL
;
A
#
# COMPACT_ATOMS: atom_id res chain seq x y z
N MET A 1 -59.90 40.58 -1.12
CA MET A 1 -58.82 41.06 -0.24
C MET A 1 -57.77 39.95 -0.14
N GLY A 2 -56.70 40.09 -0.91
CA GLY A 2 -55.62 39.10 -0.98
C GLY A 2 -54.71 39.22 0.23
N SER A 3 -54.55 38.12 0.96
CA SER A 3 -53.62 38.01 2.08
C SER A 3 -52.20 37.83 1.53
N HIS A 4 -51.42 38.93 1.51
CA HIS A 4 -50.00 38.89 1.17
C HIS A 4 -49.22 38.26 2.34
N ARG A 5 -48.52 37.16 2.04
CA ARG A 5 -47.70 36.38 2.99
C ARG A 5 -46.27 36.92 2.99
N SER A 6 -45.72 37.22 4.16
CA SER A 6 -44.35 37.71 4.35
C SER A 6 -43.47 36.68 5.09
N MET A 7 -42.23 36.52 4.62
CA MET A 7 -41.22 35.57 5.12
C MET A 7 -40.54 36.07 6.43
N ASN A 8 -40.07 35.18 7.30
CA ASN A 8 -39.44 35.53 8.59
C ASN A 8 -37.94 35.89 8.43
N ARG A 9 -37.41 36.86 9.20
CA ARG A 9 -36.00 37.30 9.18
C ARG A 9 -34.99 36.19 9.49
N ARG A 10 -35.34 35.21 10.34
CA ARG A 10 -34.51 34.02 10.60
C ARG A 10 -34.48 33.05 9.43
N GLN A 11 -35.62 32.85 8.76
CA GLN A 11 -35.70 32.02 7.55
C GLN A 11 -35.02 32.70 6.37
N ALA A 12 -35.11 34.02 6.27
CA ALA A 12 -34.35 34.80 5.28
C ALA A 12 -32.85 34.71 5.55
N ALA A 13 -32.39 34.66 6.81
CA ALA A 13 -30.99 34.44 7.15
C ALA A 13 -30.52 33.00 6.87
N ALA A 14 -31.35 31.99 7.15
CA ALA A 14 -31.10 30.60 6.79
C ALA A 14 -31.03 30.43 5.27
N LEU A 15 -32.01 30.98 4.51
CA LEU A 15 -31.92 31.07 3.05
C LEU A 15 -30.70 31.86 2.60
N ARG A 16 -30.25 32.86 3.36
CA ARG A 16 -29.05 33.64 2.99
C ARG A 16 -27.80 32.78 3.07
N LEU A 17 -27.72 31.88 4.05
CA LEU A 17 -26.63 30.92 4.19
C LEU A 17 -26.74 29.82 3.13
N SER A 18 -27.91 29.19 2.99
CA SER A 18 -28.12 28.08 2.04
C SER A 18 -28.13 28.55 0.57
N CYS A 19 -28.46 29.81 0.27
CA CYS A 19 -28.43 30.38 -1.08
C CYS A 19 -27.27 31.35 -1.32
N LEU A 20 -26.29 31.47 -0.39
CA LEU A 20 -25.18 32.42 -0.53
C LEU A 20 -24.39 32.17 -1.83
N GLY A 21 -24.19 30.89 -2.18
CA GLY A 21 -23.55 30.48 -3.43
C GLY A 21 -24.32 30.96 -4.66
N SER A 22 -25.64 30.78 -4.69
CA SER A 22 -26.51 31.26 -5.76
C SER A 22 -26.52 32.79 -5.87
N PHE A 23 -26.44 33.51 -4.75
CA PHE A 23 -26.38 34.98 -4.74
C PHE A 23 -25.05 35.53 -5.25
N VAL A 24 -23.92 34.89 -4.89
CA VAL A 24 -22.58 35.27 -5.37
C VAL A 24 -22.45 35.02 -6.87
N SER A 25 -22.96 33.89 -7.36
CA SER A 25 -22.83 33.50 -8.77
C SER A 25 -23.79 34.23 -9.70
N CYS A 26 -25.03 34.52 -9.27
CA CYS A 26 -26.03 35.18 -10.14
C CYS A 26 -25.85 36.70 -10.28
N ARG A 27 -24.80 37.31 -9.69
CA ARG A 27 -24.64 38.78 -9.60
C ARG A 27 -25.96 39.48 -9.24
N LEU A 28 -26.77 38.87 -8.37
CA LEU A 28 -27.95 39.52 -7.83
C LEU A 28 -27.44 40.70 -7.00
N ALA A 29 -27.47 41.89 -7.61
CA ALA A 29 -26.79 43.09 -7.12
C ALA A 29 -27.22 43.49 -5.71
N GLN A 30 -28.37 42.98 -5.26
CA GLN A 30 -28.84 43.10 -3.88
C GLN A 30 -29.46 41.78 -3.45
N MET A 31 -28.90 41.19 -2.39
CA MET A 31 -29.63 40.21 -1.57
C MET A 31 -30.98 40.85 -1.17
N PRO A 32 -32.07 40.08 -1.07
CA PRO A 32 -33.34 40.60 -0.60
C PRO A 32 -33.09 41.29 0.74
N ASN A 33 -33.19 42.62 0.73
CA ASN A 33 -32.90 43.43 1.91
C ASN A 33 -33.97 43.06 2.93
N CYS A 34 -33.59 42.30 3.97
CA CYS A 34 -34.49 41.86 5.03
C CYS A 34 -34.99 43.03 5.90
N SER A 35 -34.55 44.24 5.57
CA SER A 35 -34.95 45.54 6.12
C SER A 35 -35.67 46.39 5.06
N ALA A 36 -35.92 45.87 3.85
CA ALA A 36 -36.71 46.56 2.85
C ALA A 36 -38.11 46.82 3.41
N VAL A 37 -38.60 48.02 3.15
CA VAL A 37 -39.90 48.51 3.57
C VAL A 37 -40.73 48.65 2.32
N ASP A 38 -41.97 48.17 2.33
CA ASP A 38 -42.85 48.30 1.18
C ASP A 38 -43.15 49.79 0.98
N PRO A 39 -42.80 50.38 -0.17
CA PRO A 39 -42.94 51.82 -0.41
C PRO A 39 -44.40 52.29 -0.33
N ALA A 40 -45.38 51.41 -0.54
CA ALA A 40 -46.80 51.77 -0.45
C ALA A 40 -47.32 51.81 0.98
N THR A 41 -46.84 50.92 1.85
CA THR A 41 -47.39 50.73 3.20
C THR A 41 -46.46 51.21 4.32
N MET A 42 -45.21 51.54 4.00
CA MET A 42 -44.14 51.85 4.96
C MET A 42 -43.95 50.77 6.04
N MET A 43 -44.44 49.55 5.79
CA MET A 43 -44.24 48.40 6.67
C MET A 43 -43.05 47.56 6.18
N PRO A 44 -42.28 46.93 7.09
CA PRO A 44 -41.19 46.05 6.69
C PRO A 44 -41.75 44.90 5.84
N LEU A 45 -41.14 44.65 4.67
CA LEU A 45 -41.50 43.49 3.81
C LEU A 45 -41.35 42.16 4.58
N PHE A 46 -40.49 42.15 5.61
CA PHE A 46 -40.20 41.01 6.47
C PHE A 46 -40.41 41.40 7.95
N PRO A 47 -41.63 41.31 8.48
CA PRO A 47 -41.95 41.73 9.85
C PRO A 47 -41.21 40.86 10.88
N THR A 48 -40.78 41.45 12.00
CA THR A 48 -40.05 40.76 13.09
C THR A 48 -40.96 40.10 14.12
N THR A 49 -42.26 40.37 14.06
CA THR A 49 -43.29 39.89 14.99
C THR A 49 -44.40 39.17 14.22
N ASN A 50 -44.97 38.10 14.79
CA ASN A 50 -45.98 37.21 14.17
C ASN A 50 -45.51 36.36 12.96
N CYS A 51 -44.29 35.81 13.02
CA CYS A 51 -43.82 34.81 12.06
C CYS A 51 -44.16 33.35 12.43
N ASN A 52 -45.22 33.13 13.21
CA ASN A 52 -45.60 31.80 13.69
C ASN A 52 -46.33 30.96 12.62
N ASN A 53 -46.56 31.52 11.43
CA ASN A 53 -47.26 30.88 10.32
C ASN A 53 -46.35 30.54 9.13
N ALA A 54 -45.03 30.51 9.35
CA ALA A 54 -44.24 29.58 8.55
C ALA A 54 -44.78 28.20 8.88
N SER A 55 -45.52 27.59 7.95
CA SER A 55 -46.05 26.25 8.10
C SER A 55 -44.94 25.35 8.63
N GLN A 56 -44.99 25.01 9.92
CA GLN A 56 -44.06 24.06 10.52
C GLN A 56 -44.13 22.69 9.82
N ASP A 57 -45.16 22.51 8.98
CA ASP A 57 -45.43 21.30 8.20
C ASP A 57 -45.05 21.38 6.71
N VAL A 58 -44.50 22.50 6.20
CA VAL A 58 -43.93 22.47 4.83
C VAL A 58 -42.47 22.05 4.95
N VAL A 59 -42.28 20.76 5.20
CA VAL A 59 -41.01 20.09 4.89
C VAL A 59 -40.92 20.09 3.37
N VAL A 60 -40.07 20.94 2.79
CA VAL A 60 -39.69 20.78 1.39
C VAL A 60 -38.80 19.55 1.37
N PRO A 61 -39.22 18.43 0.73
CA PRO A 61 -38.38 17.25 0.65
C PRO A 61 -37.16 17.64 -0.18
N TYR A 62 -35.99 17.67 0.45
CA TYR A 62 -34.73 17.73 -0.30
C TYR A 62 -34.63 16.47 -1.15
N SER A 63 -34.15 16.63 -2.37
CA SER A 63 -34.04 15.55 -3.35
C SER A 63 -32.74 15.68 -4.14
N GLN A 64 -32.47 14.70 -5.00
CA GLN A 64 -31.33 14.76 -5.94
C GLN A 64 -31.34 16.01 -6.83
N ALA A 65 -32.50 16.66 -7.04
CA ALA A 65 -32.60 17.90 -7.81
C ALA A 65 -31.91 19.09 -7.12
N ASP A 66 -31.67 19.01 -5.81
CA ASP A 66 -31.05 20.08 -5.01
C ASP A 66 -29.52 19.95 -4.95
N CYS A 67 -28.96 18.80 -5.35
CA CYS A 67 -27.52 18.58 -5.36
C CYS A 67 -26.91 18.88 -6.74
N PRO A 68 -25.97 19.83 -6.84
CA PRO A 68 -25.32 20.13 -8.11
C PRO A 68 -24.41 18.98 -8.53
N TYR A 69 -24.35 18.71 -9.84
CA TYR A 69 -23.42 17.72 -10.37
C TYR A 69 -21.96 18.08 -10.02
N PRO A 70 -21.13 17.12 -9.54
CA PRO A 70 -21.39 15.68 -9.48
C PRO A 70 -21.79 15.14 -8.09
N LEU A 71 -22.30 15.99 -7.19
CA LEU A 71 -22.72 15.59 -5.86
C LEU A 71 -24.03 14.78 -5.89
N GLN A 72 -24.16 13.83 -4.97
CA GLN A 72 -25.36 13.01 -4.80
C GLN A 72 -26.03 13.27 -3.46
N PHE A 73 -27.36 13.18 -3.43
CA PHE A 73 -28.16 13.39 -2.24
C PHE A 73 -28.06 12.19 -1.28
N ASN A 74 -27.50 12.41 -0.09
CA ASN A 74 -27.38 11.39 0.95
C ASN A 74 -28.51 11.53 1.98
N GLU A 75 -29.56 10.73 1.81
CA GLU A 75 -30.73 10.75 2.68
C GLU A 75 -30.41 10.39 4.14
N ARG A 76 -29.41 9.54 4.37
CA ARG A 76 -29.07 9.04 5.71
C ARG A 76 -28.23 10.01 6.53
N GLY A 77 -27.70 11.07 5.90
CA GLY A 77 -26.77 12.00 6.56
C GLY A 77 -25.54 11.27 7.15
N THR A 78 -25.13 10.14 6.56
CA THR A 78 -23.90 9.48 6.98
C THR A 78 -22.75 10.44 6.75
N VAL A 79 -21.94 10.65 7.79
CA VAL A 79 -20.89 11.67 7.82
C VAL A 79 -19.84 11.33 6.78
N ALA A 80 -19.94 11.94 5.61
CA ALA A 80 -18.84 12.00 4.65
C ALA A 80 -17.68 12.78 5.29
N ASP A 81 -16.46 12.47 4.86
CA ASP A 81 -15.25 13.13 5.35
C ASP A 81 -15.42 14.66 5.33
N GLY A 82 -15.34 15.31 6.49
CA GLY A 82 -15.68 16.73 6.64
C GLY A 82 -14.80 17.68 5.82
N SER A 83 -13.70 17.17 5.26
CA SER A 83 -12.80 17.90 4.37
C SER A 83 -13.31 18.10 2.94
N LEU A 84 -14.30 17.30 2.49
CA LEU A 84 -14.93 17.38 1.16
C LEU A 84 -16.35 17.93 1.19
N SER A 85 -16.96 18.09 2.38
CA SER A 85 -18.25 18.76 2.53
C SER A 85 -18.02 20.28 2.55
N LEU A 86 -18.63 21.02 1.62
CA LEU A 86 -18.52 22.49 1.55
C LEU A 86 -19.06 23.20 2.81
N SER A 87 -19.78 22.49 3.69
CA SER A 87 -20.20 22.99 5.00
C SER A 87 -20.47 21.84 5.97
N ALA A 88 -20.03 21.99 7.23
CA ALA A 88 -20.18 21.00 8.30
C ALA A 88 -21.64 20.77 8.73
N ASP A 89 -22.55 21.72 8.45
CA ASP A 89 -23.95 21.71 8.90
C ASP A 89 -24.96 21.29 7.82
N GLU A 90 -24.53 21.04 6.57
CA GLU A 90 -25.40 20.61 5.46
C GLU A 90 -24.74 19.45 4.67
N GLN A 91 -24.58 18.29 5.32
CA GLN A 91 -24.06 17.05 4.71
C GLN A 91 -25.07 16.34 3.78
N ILE A 92 -25.98 17.11 3.18
CA ILE A 92 -27.06 16.57 2.37
C ILE A 92 -26.54 16.12 0.99
N CYS A 93 -25.54 16.82 0.45
CA CYS A 93 -24.93 16.48 -0.83
C CYS A 93 -23.50 15.98 -0.61
N VAL A 94 -23.23 14.74 -1.01
CA VAL A 94 -21.94 14.07 -0.84
C VAL A 94 -21.26 13.80 -2.18
N TYR A 95 -19.93 13.77 -2.18
CA TYR A 95 -19.17 13.37 -3.36
C TYR A 95 -19.20 11.84 -3.50
N PRO A 96 -19.73 11.29 -4.62
CA PRO A 96 -19.97 9.85 -4.73
C PRO A 96 -18.68 9.04 -4.98
N CYS A 97 -18.77 7.74 -4.70
CA CYS A 97 -17.75 6.72 -4.90
C CYS A 97 -18.31 5.61 -5.81
N PRO A 98 -17.66 5.26 -6.94
CA PRO A 98 -16.38 5.75 -7.45
C PRO A 98 -16.43 7.23 -7.86
N ALA A 99 -15.26 7.86 -7.92
CA ALA A 99 -15.18 9.27 -8.24
C ALA A 99 -15.67 9.54 -9.68
N PRO A 100 -16.58 10.51 -9.88
CA PRO A 100 -17.22 10.83 -11.17
C PRO A 100 -16.25 11.30 -12.26
N MET A 101 -15.02 11.70 -11.87
CA MET A 101 -13.93 12.01 -12.81
C MET A 101 -13.47 10.79 -13.63
N PHE A 102 -13.79 9.56 -13.18
CA PHE A 102 -13.50 8.34 -13.91
C PHE A 102 -14.77 7.80 -14.53
N THR A 103 -14.71 7.45 -15.82
CA THR A 103 -15.82 6.72 -16.42
C THR A 103 -15.93 5.33 -15.79
N PRO A 104 -17.13 4.72 -15.73
CA PRO A 104 -17.29 3.36 -15.22
C PRO A 104 -16.38 2.36 -15.94
N SER A 105 -16.18 2.54 -17.26
CA SER A 105 -15.25 1.72 -18.04
C SER A 105 -13.80 1.88 -17.59
N ASP A 106 -13.35 3.10 -17.28
CA ASP A 106 -11.99 3.34 -16.81
C ASP A 106 -11.76 2.67 -15.46
N TRP A 107 -12.76 2.77 -14.57
CA TRP A 107 -12.77 2.15 -13.25
C TRP A 107 -12.70 0.63 -13.33
N HIS A 108 -13.59 0.01 -14.11
CA HIS A 108 -13.60 -1.44 -14.29
C HIS A 108 -12.34 -1.96 -14.99
N ALA A 109 -11.77 -1.20 -15.92
CA ALA A 109 -10.51 -1.57 -16.57
C ALA A 109 -9.35 -1.58 -15.56
N SER A 110 -9.22 -0.56 -14.72
CA SER A 110 -8.17 -0.49 -13.69
C SER A 110 -8.35 -1.58 -12.63
N ALA A 111 -9.59 -1.77 -12.18
CA ALA A 111 -9.97 -2.86 -11.28
C ALA A 111 -9.59 -4.22 -11.87
N GLY A 112 -9.95 -4.46 -13.13
CA GLY A 112 -9.66 -5.70 -13.85
C GLY A 112 -8.16 -5.97 -13.98
N ILE A 113 -7.37 -4.95 -14.33
CA ILE A 113 -5.91 -5.04 -14.40
C ILE A 113 -5.33 -5.39 -13.02
N THR A 114 -5.73 -4.64 -12.00
CA THR A 114 -5.23 -4.79 -10.62
C THR A 114 -5.54 -6.18 -10.07
N ILE A 115 -6.79 -6.63 -10.18
CA ILE A 115 -7.24 -7.92 -9.67
C ILE A 115 -6.61 -9.08 -10.44
N SER A 116 -6.61 -9.03 -11.78
CA SER A 116 -6.10 -10.14 -12.59
C SER A 116 -4.61 -10.38 -12.34
N LEU A 117 -3.83 -9.28 -12.25
CA LEU A 117 -2.42 -9.37 -11.95
C LEU A 117 -2.14 -9.73 -10.49
N ALA A 118 -2.96 -9.26 -9.54
CA ALA A 118 -2.82 -9.62 -8.13
C ALA A 118 -3.06 -11.13 -7.92
N ILE A 119 -4.11 -11.71 -8.49
CA ILE A 119 -4.38 -13.16 -8.44
C ILE A 119 -3.21 -13.94 -9.06
N LEU A 120 -2.73 -13.51 -10.23
CA LEU A 120 -1.60 -14.15 -10.90
C LEU A 120 -0.31 -14.05 -10.07
N SER A 121 -0.06 -12.87 -9.50
CA SER A 121 1.05 -12.58 -8.59
C SER A 121 0.97 -13.49 -7.36
N THR A 122 -0.18 -13.53 -6.67
CA THR A 122 -0.42 -14.39 -5.50
C THR A 122 -0.13 -15.85 -5.82
N ALA A 123 -0.64 -16.38 -6.94
CA ALA A 123 -0.39 -17.76 -7.35
C ALA A 123 1.10 -18.05 -7.61
N MET A 124 1.78 -17.16 -8.34
CA MET A 124 3.21 -17.28 -8.64
C MET A 124 4.08 -17.16 -7.38
N MET A 125 3.73 -16.26 -6.48
CA MET A 125 4.43 -16.05 -5.21
C MET A 125 4.23 -17.22 -4.26
N LEU A 126 3.00 -17.75 -4.16
CA LEU A 126 2.72 -18.94 -3.38
C LEU A 126 3.54 -20.14 -3.89
N PHE A 127 3.60 -20.34 -5.20
CA PHE A 127 4.45 -21.36 -5.81
C PHE A 127 5.93 -21.19 -5.42
N LEU A 128 6.46 -19.97 -5.46
CA LEU A 128 7.84 -19.71 -5.04
C LEU A 128 8.05 -20.00 -3.56
N VAL A 129 7.18 -19.49 -2.69
CA VAL A 129 7.28 -19.71 -1.24
C VAL A 129 7.28 -21.21 -0.92
N ILE A 130 6.36 -21.98 -1.53
CA ILE A 130 6.32 -23.45 -1.40
C ILE A 130 7.64 -24.06 -1.90
N THR A 131 8.13 -23.63 -3.07
CA THR A 131 9.41 -24.09 -3.63
C THR A 131 10.58 -23.88 -2.65
N TYR A 132 10.66 -22.71 -2.02
CA TYR A 132 11.71 -22.38 -1.07
C TYR A 132 11.59 -23.16 0.25
N ILE A 133 10.37 -23.37 0.76
CA ILE A 133 10.12 -24.19 1.96
C ILE A 133 10.56 -25.64 1.73
N LEU A 134 10.15 -26.21 0.59
CA LEU A 134 10.47 -27.60 0.23
C LEU A 134 11.95 -27.80 -0.13
N SER A 135 12.67 -26.75 -0.54
CA SER A 135 14.08 -26.83 -0.90
C SER A 135 15.00 -26.31 0.23
N PRO A 136 15.45 -27.14 1.18
CA PRO A 136 16.34 -26.71 2.27
C PRO A 136 17.67 -26.13 1.76
N ARG A 137 18.12 -26.53 0.56
CA ARG A 137 19.29 -25.95 -0.09
C ARG A 137 19.12 -24.45 -0.35
N LYS A 138 17.92 -24.03 -0.80
CA LYS A 138 17.61 -22.63 -1.11
C LYS A 138 17.32 -21.80 0.15
N ARG A 139 17.18 -22.41 1.34
CA ARG A 139 17.01 -21.65 2.59
C ARG A 139 18.32 -21.08 3.15
N ARG A 140 19.47 -21.46 2.60
CA ARG A 140 20.77 -20.95 3.06
C ARG A 140 21.00 -19.52 2.57
N PHE A 141 21.70 -18.74 3.39
CA PHE A 141 22.25 -17.44 3.01
C PHE A 141 23.05 -17.60 1.71
N PRO A 142 22.85 -16.73 0.69
CA PRO A 142 22.09 -15.46 0.69
C PRO A 142 20.62 -15.56 0.26
N THR A 143 20.24 -16.70 -0.30
CA THR A 143 18.93 -16.93 -0.94
C THR A 143 17.75 -16.79 0.04
N SER A 144 17.99 -16.86 1.35
CA SER A 144 16.96 -16.62 2.36
C SER A 144 16.32 -15.23 2.25
N PHE A 145 17.05 -14.20 1.84
CA PHE A 145 16.46 -12.87 1.66
C PHE A 145 15.49 -12.82 0.48
N GLN A 146 15.72 -13.64 -0.56
CA GLN A 146 14.81 -13.76 -1.68
C GLN A 146 13.47 -14.34 -1.24
N LEU A 147 13.49 -15.34 -0.34
CA LEU A 147 12.28 -15.89 0.28
C LEU A 147 11.51 -14.81 1.04
N TRP A 148 12.18 -13.97 1.82
CA TRP A 148 11.51 -12.91 2.57
C TRP A 148 10.91 -11.82 1.69
N VAL A 149 11.58 -11.43 0.59
CA VAL A 149 10.97 -10.59 -0.47
C VAL A 149 9.75 -11.28 -1.06
N CYS A 150 9.80 -12.61 -1.24
CA CYS A 150 8.66 -13.34 -1.75
C CYS A 150 7.47 -13.32 -0.79
N VAL A 151 7.72 -13.53 0.50
CA VAL A 151 6.68 -13.54 1.54
C VAL A 151 6.05 -12.15 1.69
N SER A 152 6.85 -11.08 1.70
CA SER A 152 6.32 -9.72 1.81
C SER A 152 5.47 -9.32 0.61
N SER A 153 5.87 -9.74 -0.60
CA SER A 153 5.12 -9.50 -1.84
C SER A 153 3.85 -10.35 -1.90
N LEU A 154 3.87 -11.56 -1.34
CA LEU A 154 2.69 -12.40 -1.17
C LEU A 154 1.68 -11.74 -0.22
N ILE A 155 2.13 -11.23 0.93
CA ILE A 155 1.25 -10.50 1.87
C ILE A 155 0.61 -9.28 1.19
N SER A 156 1.39 -8.54 0.39
CA SER A 156 0.86 -7.41 -0.38
C SER A 156 -0.18 -7.85 -1.41
N SER A 157 0.10 -8.91 -2.17
CA SER A 157 -0.83 -9.42 -3.19
C SER A 157 -2.12 -9.95 -2.57
N ILE A 158 -2.05 -10.66 -1.44
CA ILE A 158 -3.22 -11.08 -0.65
C ILE A 158 -4.02 -9.85 -0.20
N GLY A 159 -3.35 -8.78 0.22
CA GLY A 159 -4.01 -7.51 0.54
C GLY A 159 -4.82 -6.97 -0.63
N ILE A 160 -4.27 -6.96 -1.86
CA ILE A 160 -5.03 -6.54 -3.06
C ILE A 160 -6.22 -7.48 -3.30
N ASP A 161 -6.01 -8.79 -3.18
CA ASP A 161 -7.02 -9.82 -3.45
C ASP A 161 -8.19 -9.83 -2.46
N ILE A 162 -8.09 -9.17 -1.29
CA ILE A 162 -9.24 -8.99 -0.37
C ILE A 162 -10.42 -8.34 -1.10
N ALA A 163 -10.17 -7.42 -2.02
CA ALA A 163 -11.23 -6.79 -2.80
C ALA A 163 -12.03 -7.80 -3.63
N VAL A 164 -11.40 -8.89 -4.08
CA VAL A 164 -12.08 -9.97 -4.82
C VAL A 164 -13.04 -10.72 -3.91
N VAL A 165 -12.61 -11.03 -2.68
CA VAL A 165 -13.40 -11.78 -1.70
C VAL A 165 -14.65 -11.00 -1.28
N VAL A 166 -14.56 -9.66 -1.24
CA VAL A 166 -15.62 -8.75 -0.78
C VAL A 166 -16.62 -8.40 -1.91
N GLY A 167 -16.34 -8.85 -3.13
CA GLY A 167 -17.21 -8.63 -4.30
C GLY A 167 -16.83 -7.41 -5.15
N GLY A 168 -15.60 -6.94 -5.04
CA GLY A 168 -15.01 -5.91 -5.91
C GLY A 168 -14.36 -4.75 -5.15
N PRO A 169 -13.58 -3.91 -5.85
CA PRO A 169 -12.92 -2.75 -5.25
C PRO A 169 -13.92 -1.66 -4.87
N GLU A 170 -15.06 -1.56 -5.55
CA GLU A 170 -16.14 -0.63 -5.20
C GLU A 170 -16.71 -0.96 -3.81
N ARG A 171 -17.04 -2.23 -3.55
CA ARG A 171 -17.51 -2.69 -2.23
C ARG A 171 -16.47 -2.59 -1.12
N THR A 172 -15.19 -2.48 -1.47
CA THR A 172 -14.10 -2.38 -0.50
C THR A 172 -13.77 -0.94 -0.18
N ASN A 173 -13.81 -0.06 -1.18
CA ASN A 173 -13.43 1.35 -1.05
C ASN A 173 -14.62 2.26 -0.75
N CYS A 174 -15.84 1.86 -1.10
CA CYS A 174 -17.05 2.65 -0.91
C CYS A 174 -17.96 2.06 0.19
N THR A 175 -18.82 2.89 0.79
CA THR A 175 -19.92 2.43 1.64
C THR A 175 -20.97 1.68 0.82
N TRP A 176 -21.72 0.78 1.45
CA TRP A 176 -22.85 0.06 0.83
C TRP A 176 -24.18 0.80 1.02
N ASP A 177 -24.13 2.11 1.21
CA ASP A 177 -25.31 2.97 1.28
C ASP A 177 -25.87 3.22 -0.12
N ASP A 178 -27.10 3.75 -0.19
CA ASP A 178 -27.76 4.10 -1.46
C ASP A 178 -26.95 5.13 -2.26
N THR A 179 -26.24 6.03 -1.54
CA THR A 179 -25.20 6.90 -2.10
C THR A 179 -23.83 6.46 -1.58
N PRO A 180 -23.08 5.65 -2.34
CA PRO A 180 -21.78 5.16 -1.90
C PRO A 180 -20.80 6.33 -1.73
N VAL A 181 -20.21 6.45 -0.55
CA VAL A 181 -19.15 7.42 -0.24
C VAL A 181 -17.83 6.70 0.04
N LEU A 182 -16.71 7.40 -0.15
CA LEU A 182 -15.40 6.82 0.09
C LEU A 182 -15.24 6.47 1.58
N GLN A 183 -14.80 5.25 1.85
CA GLN A 183 -14.53 4.78 3.22
C GLN A 183 -13.33 5.53 3.81
N THR A 184 -13.51 6.07 5.01
CA THR A 184 -12.45 6.74 5.76
C THR A 184 -12.12 5.95 7.03
N PHE A 185 -10.95 6.20 7.60
CA PHE A 185 -10.57 5.57 8.86
C PHE A 185 -11.53 5.95 10.00
N ALA A 186 -12.06 7.18 9.99
CA ALA A 186 -13.03 7.66 10.98
C ALA A 186 -14.37 6.92 10.87
N GLY A 187 -14.85 6.68 9.64
CA GLY A 187 -16.11 5.97 9.37
C GLY A 187 -16.00 4.45 9.40
N ALA A 188 -14.84 3.87 9.73
CA ALA A 188 -14.65 2.43 9.58
C ALA A 188 -15.44 1.56 10.56
N ARG A 189 -15.90 2.15 11.68
CA ARG A 189 -16.80 1.50 12.63
C ARG A 189 -18.27 1.59 12.18
N ASP A 190 -18.59 2.57 11.35
CA ASP A 190 -19.93 2.82 10.87
C ASP A 190 -20.29 1.80 9.77
N ASN A 191 -21.58 1.75 9.39
CA ASN A 191 -22.07 0.88 8.32
C ASN A 191 -21.68 -0.59 8.49
N ASP A 192 -22.03 -1.19 9.63
CA ASP A 192 -21.78 -2.61 9.95
C ASP A 192 -20.30 -3.04 9.89
N GLY A 193 -19.37 -2.09 10.04
CA GLY A 193 -17.93 -2.37 10.03
C GLY A 193 -17.35 -2.58 8.63
N GLN A 194 -18.02 -2.11 7.58
CA GLN A 194 -17.54 -2.19 6.20
C GLN A 194 -16.11 -1.62 6.04
N GLY A 195 -15.81 -0.50 6.69
CA GLY A 195 -14.48 0.11 6.61
C GLY A 195 -13.37 -0.71 7.27
N VAL A 196 -13.67 -1.71 8.11
CA VAL A 196 -12.67 -2.63 8.67
C VAL A 196 -11.99 -3.43 7.56
N VAL A 197 -12.73 -3.82 6.52
CA VAL A 197 -12.18 -4.56 5.38
C VAL A 197 -11.20 -3.67 4.62
N CYS A 198 -11.58 -2.42 4.35
CA CYS A 198 -10.67 -1.43 3.79
C CYS A 198 -9.43 -1.35 4.68
N ILE A 199 -9.54 -1.07 5.98
CA ILE A 199 -8.38 -0.91 6.88
C ILE A 199 -7.50 -2.16 6.94
N LEU A 200 -8.07 -3.35 6.98
CA LEU A 200 -7.31 -4.60 7.02
C LEU A 200 -6.57 -4.83 5.72
N GLN A 201 -7.27 -4.64 4.60
CA GLN A 201 -6.64 -4.51 3.30
C GLN A 201 -5.48 -3.53 3.53
N GLY A 202 -5.75 -2.31 4.01
CA GLY A 202 -4.80 -1.27 4.45
C GLY A 202 -3.47 -1.78 4.92
N MET A 203 -3.55 -2.36 6.08
CA MET A 203 -2.45 -2.90 6.84
C MET A 203 -1.63 -3.94 6.08
N LEU A 204 -2.20 -4.74 5.18
CA LEU A 204 -1.51 -5.83 4.49
C LEU A 204 -0.57 -5.39 3.36
N ILE A 205 -1.05 -4.62 2.36
CA ILE A 205 -0.10 -3.99 1.43
C ILE A 205 0.78 -3.04 2.23
N MET A 206 0.26 -2.44 3.31
CA MET A 206 1.05 -1.65 4.23
C MET A 206 2.33 -2.32 4.73
N PHE A 207 2.11 -3.38 5.45
CA PHE A 207 3.18 -4.17 5.98
C PHE A 207 4.05 -4.78 4.87
N GLY A 208 3.41 -5.35 3.83
CA GLY A 208 4.09 -6.09 2.78
C GLY A 208 4.98 -5.21 1.88
N GLY A 209 4.54 -3.99 1.55
CA GLY A 209 5.30 -3.03 0.75
C GLY A 209 6.57 -2.56 1.46
N LEU A 210 6.47 -2.18 2.74
CA LEU A 210 7.65 -1.76 3.51
C LEU A 210 8.59 -2.90 3.83
N ALA A 211 8.06 -4.04 4.27
CA ALA A 211 8.87 -5.23 4.47
C ALA A 211 9.60 -5.60 3.16
N GLY A 212 8.91 -5.54 2.02
CA GLY A 212 9.49 -5.74 0.70
C GLY A 212 10.62 -4.76 0.39
N SER A 213 10.44 -3.47 0.69
CA SER A 213 11.49 -2.45 0.51
C SER A 213 12.72 -2.73 1.36
N PHE A 214 12.53 -3.12 2.62
CA PHE A 214 13.64 -3.44 3.54
C PHE A 214 14.40 -4.68 3.08
N TRP A 215 13.67 -5.74 2.71
CA TRP A 215 14.29 -6.96 2.20
C TRP A 215 14.96 -6.76 0.84
N TRP A 216 14.47 -5.84 0.02
CA TRP A 216 15.13 -5.43 -1.22
C TRP A 216 16.48 -4.75 -0.94
N VAL A 217 16.57 -3.84 0.06
CA VAL A 217 17.86 -3.26 0.47
C VAL A 217 18.81 -4.34 0.98
N MET A 218 18.33 -5.29 1.78
CA MET A 218 19.14 -6.42 2.24
C MET A 218 19.66 -7.28 1.07
N LEU A 219 18.85 -7.48 0.02
CA LEU A 219 19.30 -8.13 -1.21
C LEU A 219 20.38 -7.32 -1.93
N ALA A 220 20.18 -6.00 -2.08
CA ALA A 220 21.17 -5.11 -2.70
C ALA A 220 22.50 -5.12 -1.94
N TYR A 221 22.43 -5.04 -0.61
CA TYR A 221 23.59 -5.15 0.27
C TYR A 221 24.30 -6.51 0.14
N THR A 222 23.54 -7.59 0.06
CA THR A 222 24.10 -8.93 -0.10
C THR A 222 24.81 -9.11 -1.44
N VAL A 223 24.23 -8.58 -2.53
CA VAL A 223 24.89 -8.56 -3.85
C VAL A 223 26.15 -7.71 -3.83
N PHE A 224 26.08 -6.53 -3.22
CA PHE A 224 27.24 -5.68 -3.00
C PHE A 224 28.34 -6.43 -2.25
N GLN A 225 28.00 -7.15 -1.16
CA GLN A 225 28.97 -7.94 -0.42
C GLN A 225 29.64 -9.00 -1.29
N PHE A 226 28.88 -9.76 -2.09
CA PHE A 226 29.47 -10.77 -2.97
C PHE A 226 30.38 -10.19 -4.05
N LEU A 227 30.01 -9.04 -4.62
CA LEU A 227 30.76 -8.43 -5.72
C LEU A 227 31.98 -7.64 -5.25
N VAL A 228 31.91 -7.02 -4.07
CA VAL A 228 32.95 -6.12 -3.57
C VAL A 228 33.91 -6.84 -2.63
N PHE A 229 33.40 -7.69 -1.74
CA PHE A 229 34.21 -8.44 -0.77
C PHE A 229 34.56 -9.85 -1.25
N GLU A 230 34.72 -10.04 -2.57
CA GLU A 230 34.84 -11.32 -3.29
C GLU A 230 35.82 -12.38 -2.71
N LEU A 231 36.54 -12.13 -1.60
CA LEU A 231 37.61 -12.99 -1.08
C LEU A 231 37.81 -13.04 0.45
N ALA A 232 37.00 -12.43 1.30
CA ALA A 232 37.19 -12.60 2.75
C ALA A 232 35.90 -12.45 3.53
N SER A 233 35.38 -13.56 4.07
CA SER A 233 34.94 -13.65 5.47
C SER A 233 33.99 -14.84 5.67
N ASP A 234 34.55 -15.95 6.16
CA ASP A 234 33.84 -16.97 6.97
C ASP A 234 33.22 -16.39 8.27
N ARG A 235 33.28 -15.06 8.48
CA ARG A 235 33.03 -14.40 9.76
C ARG A 235 31.72 -13.60 9.79
N ALA A 236 31.01 -13.41 8.68
CA ALA A 236 29.80 -12.57 8.61
C ALA A 236 28.50 -13.33 8.98
N ARG A 237 28.54 -14.24 9.97
CA ARG A 237 27.39 -15.13 10.29
C ARG A 237 26.43 -14.63 11.38
N ARG A 238 26.60 -13.45 11.95
CA ARG A 238 25.72 -12.96 13.04
C ARG A 238 25.46 -11.46 12.96
N ALA A 239 24.31 -11.09 12.42
CA ALA A 239 23.64 -9.83 12.71
C ALA A 239 22.13 -10.08 12.63
N GLN A 240 21.43 -9.88 13.73
CA GLN A 240 19.97 -9.87 13.84
C GLN A 240 19.48 -8.42 13.72
N PHE A 241 18.37 -8.21 13.01
CA PHE A 241 17.66 -6.94 12.99
C PHE A 241 16.15 -7.17 13.11
N GLU A 242 15.51 -6.34 13.93
CA GLU A 242 14.07 -6.21 14.16
C GLU A 242 13.43 -5.24 13.15
N ALA A 243 12.12 -5.37 12.90
CA ALA A 243 11.36 -4.58 11.92
C ALA A 243 10.02 -4.04 12.49
N ARG A 244 9.64 -2.83 12.04
CA ARG A 244 8.30 -2.19 12.19
C ARG A 244 7.84 -1.59 10.84
N ALA A 245 6.54 -1.34 10.69
CA ALA A 245 5.79 -1.37 9.41
C ALA A 245 4.86 -0.16 9.11
N ALA A 246 4.49 0.00 7.82
CA ALA A 246 3.22 0.48 7.16
C ALA A 246 3.26 1.29 5.78
N GLY A 247 2.78 0.75 4.62
CA GLY A 247 2.13 1.36 3.39
C GLY A 247 1.84 0.50 2.07
N HIS A 248 0.61 0.14 1.56
CA HIS A 248 -0.31 0.77 0.56
C HIS A 248 -1.61 0.01 0.16
N ASN A 249 -2.41 -0.38 1.13
CA ASN A 249 -3.86 -0.45 0.97
C ASN A 249 -4.43 0.71 1.81
N CYS A 250 -5.76 0.87 1.99
CA CYS A 250 -6.42 1.76 2.99
C CYS A 250 -5.41 2.43 3.93
N PHE A 251 -4.97 3.58 3.45
CA PHE A 251 -3.62 4.07 3.65
C PHE A 251 -3.65 5.20 4.66
N VAL A 252 -2.51 5.51 5.28
CA VAL A 252 -2.47 6.68 6.15
C VAL A 252 -2.70 7.94 5.30
N VAL A 253 -3.62 8.80 5.74
CA VAL A 253 -3.96 10.05 5.05
C VAL A 253 -2.78 11.03 5.13
N SER A 254 -2.58 11.85 4.09
CA SER A 254 -1.64 12.98 4.10
C SER A 254 -1.90 13.90 5.31
N PRO A 255 -0.87 14.39 6.02
CA PRO A 255 0.56 14.37 5.67
C PRO A 255 1.36 13.18 6.22
N TRP A 256 0.71 12.26 6.93
CA TRP A 256 1.41 11.23 7.72
C TRP A 256 2.01 10.10 6.89
N ASP A 257 1.51 9.91 5.67
CA ASP A 257 2.04 8.96 4.68
C ASP A 257 3.50 9.23 4.29
N TRP A 258 3.87 10.51 4.16
CA TRP A 258 5.23 10.91 3.83
C TRP A 258 6.23 10.44 4.89
N GLY A 259 5.88 10.60 6.17
CA GLY A 259 6.75 10.20 7.27
C GLY A 259 6.80 8.69 7.50
N LEU A 260 5.65 8.01 7.44
CA LEU A 260 5.56 6.59 7.82
C LEU A 260 5.93 5.63 6.68
N PHE A 261 5.58 5.95 5.44
CA PHE A 261 5.80 5.05 4.31
C PHE A 261 6.91 5.53 3.38
N TYR A 262 6.77 6.74 2.85
CA TYR A 262 7.66 7.21 1.78
C TYR A 262 9.05 7.57 2.31
N ALA A 263 9.20 8.12 3.51
CA ALA A 263 10.51 8.45 4.05
C ALA A 263 11.40 7.21 4.27
N PRO A 264 10.93 6.12 4.91
CA PRO A 264 11.71 4.87 4.96
C PRO A 264 12.03 4.30 3.58
N ILE A 265 11.09 4.36 2.63
CA ILE A 265 11.33 3.90 1.26
C ILE A 265 12.36 4.76 0.54
N CYS A 266 12.30 6.08 0.66
CA CYS A 266 13.27 7.02 0.08
C CYS A 266 14.66 6.79 0.67
N LEU A 267 14.76 6.58 1.99
CA LEU A 267 16.02 6.23 2.65
C LEU A 267 16.57 4.90 2.11
N ASN A 268 15.73 3.87 2.09
CA ASN A 268 16.05 2.55 1.55
C ASN A 268 16.48 2.64 0.08
N LEU A 269 15.78 3.45 -0.71
CA LEU A 269 16.07 3.68 -2.12
C LEU A 269 17.39 4.40 -2.28
N ALA A 270 17.70 5.43 -1.49
CA ALA A 270 18.99 6.13 -1.55
C ALA A 270 20.16 5.19 -1.24
N ILE A 271 20.04 4.40 -0.16
CA ILE A 271 21.05 3.40 0.23
C ILE A 271 21.18 2.33 -0.86
N GLY A 272 20.06 1.73 -1.28
CA GLY A 272 20.02 0.69 -2.29
C GLY A 272 20.53 1.15 -3.66
N THR A 273 20.21 2.38 -4.08
CA THR A 273 20.71 2.98 -5.32
C THR A 273 22.22 3.10 -5.28
N THR A 274 22.77 3.59 -4.17
CA THR A 274 24.22 3.73 -4.00
C THR A 274 24.91 2.37 -4.11
N LEU A 275 24.39 1.35 -3.41
CA LEU A 275 24.90 -0.02 -3.47
C LEU A 275 24.77 -0.65 -4.86
N MET A 276 23.65 -0.40 -5.54
CA MET A 276 23.38 -0.90 -6.89
C MET A 276 24.33 -0.29 -7.92
N VAL A 277 24.54 1.04 -7.89
CA VAL A 277 25.47 1.73 -8.79
C VAL A 277 26.89 1.19 -8.63
N ILE A 278 27.36 1.03 -7.38
CA ILE A 278 28.68 0.44 -7.12
C ILE A 278 28.75 -1.01 -7.65
N SER A 279 27.71 -1.80 -7.41
CA SER A 279 27.62 -3.20 -7.89
C SER A 279 27.66 -3.29 -9.42
N ILE A 280 26.92 -2.43 -10.12
CA ILE A 280 26.90 -2.37 -11.59
C ILE A 280 28.27 -1.95 -12.13
N ILE A 281 28.90 -0.91 -11.57
CA ILE A 281 30.24 -0.48 -11.99
C ILE A 281 31.26 -1.62 -11.82
N LYS A 282 31.19 -2.36 -10.70
CA LYS A 282 32.05 -3.52 -10.45
C LYS A 282 31.79 -4.65 -11.44
N VAL A 283 30.53 -5.00 -11.68
CA VAL A 283 30.11 -5.99 -12.69
C VAL A 283 30.64 -5.64 -14.09
N LEU A 284 30.52 -4.37 -14.50
CA LEU A 284 31.03 -3.89 -15.78
C LEU A 284 32.56 -3.95 -15.86
N ARG A 285 33.27 -3.75 -14.75
CA ARG A 285 34.73 -3.80 -14.69
C ARG A 285 35.30 -5.22 -14.70
N VAL A 286 34.63 -6.17 -14.06
CA VAL A 286 35.11 -7.56 -13.88
C VAL A 286 34.90 -8.43 -15.13
N ARG A 287 34.28 -7.90 -16.21
CA ARG A 287 34.16 -8.46 -17.57
C ARG A 287 34.72 -9.90 -17.71
N PHE A 288 33.86 -10.92 -17.48
CA PHE A 288 33.71 -12.16 -18.27
C PHE A 288 33.27 -13.47 -17.57
N HIS A 289 33.10 -13.58 -16.24
CA HIS A 289 32.63 -14.85 -15.64
C HIS A 289 31.56 -14.70 -14.54
N ILE A 290 30.52 -13.91 -14.81
CA ILE A 290 29.38 -13.78 -13.88
C ILE A 290 28.49 -15.01 -14.00
N LYS A 291 28.22 -15.65 -12.86
CA LYS A 291 27.26 -16.76 -12.78
C LYS A 291 25.86 -16.26 -13.15
N GLU A 292 25.13 -17.03 -13.95
CA GLU A 292 23.75 -16.72 -14.37
C GLU A 292 22.84 -16.32 -13.20
N GLN A 293 23.01 -16.98 -12.04
CA GLN A 293 22.25 -16.67 -10.82
C GLN A 293 22.49 -15.24 -10.29
N VAL A 294 23.72 -14.74 -10.38
CA VAL A 294 24.05 -13.36 -9.94
C VAL A 294 23.45 -12.35 -10.91
N LEU A 295 23.51 -12.62 -12.22
CA LEU A 295 22.92 -11.75 -13.23
C LEU A 295 21.40 -11.60 -13.04
N ARG A 296 20.68 -12.72 -12.83
CA ARG A 296 19.24 -12.70 -12.55
C ARG A 296 18.91 -11.89 -11.30
N LEU A 297 19.74 -11.97 -10.27
CA LEU A 297 19.55 -11.22 -9.04
C LEU A 297 19.80 -9.71 -9.22
N VAL A 298 20.82 -9.33 -10.01
CA VAL A 298 21.08 -7.93 -10.37
C VAL A 298 19.91 -7.36 -11.19
N ILE A 299 19.38 -8.12 -12.16
CA ILE A 299 18.19 -7.72 -12.93
C ILE A 299 17.00 -7.51 -12.01
N LEU A 300 16.74 -8.45 -11.08
CA LEU A 300 15.64 -8.32 -10.11
C LEU A 300 15.78 -7.04 -9.28
N ILE A 301 16.98 -6.76 -8.76
CA ILE A 301 17.25 -5.55 -7.96
C ILE A 301 17.00 -4.28 -8.78
N ALA A 302 17.47 -4.25 -10.03
CA ALA A 302 17.31 -3.10 -10.92
C ALA A 302 15.84 -2.87 -11.33
N VAL A 303 15.09 -3.92 -11.60
CA VAL A 303 13.65 -3.80 -11.91
C VAL A 303 12.88 -3.33 -10.68
N TYR A 304 13.16 -3.87 -9.49
CA TYR A 304 12.56 -3.39 -8.25
C TYR A 304 12.90 -1.92 -7.96
N TRP A 305 14.13 -1.50 -8.26
CA TRP A 305 14.53 -0.11 -8.15
C TRP A 305 13.66 0.79 -9.03
N LEU A 306 13.45 0.41 -10.30
CA LEU A 306 12.57 1.15 -11.23
C LEU A 306 11.14 1.22 -10.71
N ILE A 307 10.62 0.13 -10.12
CA ILE A 307 9.29 0.09 -9.50
C ILE A 307 9.19 1.11 -8.36
N PHE A 308 10.14 1.12 -7.42
CA PHE A 308 10.12 2.07 -6.31
C PHE A 308 10.26 3.52 -6.74
N VAL A 309 11.16 3.78 -7.69
CA VAL A 309 11.33 5.11 -8.30
C VAL A 309 10.03 5.58 -8.93
N TYR A 310 9.37 4.71 -9.71
CA TYR A 310 8.08 5.02 -10.32
C TYR A 310 7.00 5.32 -9.27
N LEU A 311 6.88 4.51 -8.21
CA LEU A 311 5.89 4.74 -7.15
C LEU A 311 6.10 6.08 -6.42
N ILE A 312 7.35 6.51 -6.22
CA ILE A 312 7.67 7.82 -5.65
C ILE A 312 7.30 8.94 -6.62
N PHE A 313 7.72 8.84 -7.89
CA PHE A 313 7.40 9.87 -8.89
C PHE A 313 5.89 10.00 -9.11
N TYR A 314 5.17 8.88 -9.17
CA TYR A 314 3.73 8.87 -9.28
C TYR A 314 3.08 9.53 -8.05
N ARG A 315 3.60 9.30 -6.83
CA ARG A 315 3.09 9.98 -5.64
C ARG A 315 3.31 11.50 -5.71
N VAL A 316 4.51 11.94 -6.09
CA VAL A 316 4.82 13.36 -6.29
C VAL A 316 3.90 13.96 -7.35
N TYR A 317 3.69 13.25 -8.46
CA TYR A 317 2.77 13.66 -9.51
C TYR A 317 1.34 13.87 -8.99
N ILE A 318 0.81 12.91 -8.23
CA ILE A 318 -0.52 13.04 -7.63
C ILE A 318 -0.58 14.23 -6.67
N GLU A 319 0.40 14.42 -5.79
CA GLU A 319 0.40 15.53 -4.84
C GLU A 319 0.38 16.89 -5.55
N VAL A 320 1.18 17.04 -6.63
CA VAL A 320 1.24 18.27 -7.42
C VAL A 320 -0.07 18.53 -8.18
N VAL A 321 -0.71 17.48 -8.70
CA VAL A 321 -1.93 17.60 -9.51
C VAL A 321 -3.20 17.64 -8.66
N LEU A 322 -3.15 17.19 -7.41
CA LEU A 322 -4.34 17.02 -6.57
C LEU A 322 -5.03 18.35 -6.26
N ASP A 323 -4.27 19.40 -5.93
CA ASP A 323 -4.84 20.72 -5.63
C ASP A 323 -5.52 21.33 -6.86
N ASP A 324 -4.90 21.14 -8.02
CA ASP A 324 -5.42 21.54 -9.32
C ASP A 324 -6.73 20.80 -9.67
N VAL A 325 -6.79 19.50 -9.40
CA VAL A 325 -8.00 18.68 -9.63
C VAL A 325 -9.10 19.07 -8.64
N LYS A 326 -8.76 19.31 -7.36
CA LYS A 326 -9.72 19.79 -6.35
C LYS A 326 -10.32 21.14 -6.75
N ALA A 327 -9.51 22.07 -7.23
CA ALA A 327 -9.98 23.36 -7.75
C ALA A 327 -10.91 23.16 -8.95
N ALA A 328 -10.53 22.33 -9.92
CA ALA A 328 -11.36 22.04 -11.09
C ALA A 328 -12.70 21.37 -10.74
N ILE A 329 -12.73 20.49 -9.73
CA ILE A 329 -13.98 19.90 -9.20
C ILE A 329 -14.83 20.99 -8.54
N GLY A 330 -14.22 21.90 -7.76
CA GLY A 330 -14.92 23.05 -7.18
C GLY A 330 -15.57 23.92 -8.25
N ASP A 331 -14.83 24.25 -9.31
CA ASP A 331 -15.32 25.04 -10.44
C ASP A 331 -16.44 24.31 -11.20
N GLN A 332 -16.34 22.98 -11.36
CA GLN A 332 -17.38 22.15 -11.96
C GLN A 332 -18.67 22.17 -11.12
N ILE A 333 -18.56 22.05 -9.80
CA ILE A 333 -19.72 22.09 -8.88
C ILE A 333 -20.42 23.45 -9.01
N VAL A 334 -19.65 24.55 -8.99
CA VAL A 334 -20.20 25.90 -9.12
C VAL A 334 -20.85 26.08 -10.49
N CYS A 335 -20.21 25.63 -11.56
CA CYS A 335 -20.76 25.70 -12.92
C CYS A 335 -22.07 24.92 -13.04
N SER A 336 -22.11 23.69 -12.52
CA SER A 336 -23.31 22.84 -12.57
C SER A 336 -24.45 23.42 -11.72
N ALA A 337 -24.12 24.01 -10.56
CA ALA A 337 -25.10 24.69 -9.71
C ALA A 337 -25.72 25.92 -10.40
N VAL A 338 -24.93 26.67 -11.18
CA VAL A 338 -25.39 27.91 -11.85
C VAL A 338 -26.16 27.61 -13.12
N THR A 339 -25.71 26.64 -13.91
CA THR A 339 -26.28 26.34 -15.22
C THR A 339 -27.43 25.34 -15.15
N GLY A 340 -27.50 24.54 -14.09
CA GLY A 340 -28.40 23.38 -14.01
C GLY A 340 -28.05 22.27 -15.01
N GLN A 341 -26.85 22.31 -15.62
CA GLN A 341 -26.36 21.32 -16.58
C GLN A 341 -25.05 20.70 -16.08
N GLU A 342 -24.71 19.51 -16.56
CA GLU A 342 -23.43 18.87 -16.26
C GLU A 342 -22.29 19.63 -16.93
N CYS A 343 -21.44 20.30 -16.14
CA CYS A 343 -20.23 20.94 -16.64
C CYS A 343 -19.08 19.93 -16.71
N SER A 344 -18.22 20.05 -17.72
CA SER A 344 -17.01 19.21 -17.83
C SER A 344 -15.87 19.71 -16.94
N THR A 345 -15.07 18.80 -16.39
CA THR A 345 -13.84 19.11 -15.65
C THR A 345 -12.70 19.45 -16.60
N GLU A 346 -12.07 20.62 -16.42
CA GLU A 346 -10.94 21.05 -17.24
C GLU A 346 -9.66 20.24 -16.95
N LYS A 347 -9.47 19.82 -15.69
CA LYS A 347 -8.29 19.06 -15.25
C LYS A 347 -8.70 17.67 -14.76
N GLU A 348 -8.04 16.65 -15.33
CA GLU A 348 -8.21 15.25 -14.95
C GLU A 348 -6.85 14.61 -14.61
N ILE A 349 -6.89 13.55 -13.80
CA ILE A 349 -5.71 12.72 -13.53
C ILE A 349 -5.36 11.94 -14.80
N ASN A 350 -4.06 11.87 -15.12
CA ASN A 350 -3.61 11.07 -16.26
C ASN A 350 -3.92 9.58 -16.05
N LYS A 351 -4.92 9.07 -16.78
CA LYS A 351 -5.40 7.68 -16.72
C LYS A 351 -4.29 6.66 -17.02
N GLY A 352 -3.36 6.99 -17.92
CA GLY A 352 -2.21 6.13 -18.25
C GLY A 352 -1.24 5.95 -17.07
N ALA A 353 -0.94 7.02 -16.35
CA ALA A 353 -0.12 6.96 -15.14
C ALA A 353 -0.82 6.13 -14.04
N TRP A 354 -2.14 6.28 -13.92
CA TRP A 354 -2.94 5.49 -12.99
C TRP A 354 -2.95 3.99 -13.34
N TYR A 355 -3.15 3.62 -14.60
CA TYR A 355 -3.02 2.22 -15.04
C TYR A 355 -1.62 1.66 -14.82
N LEU A 356 -0.58 2.46 -15.06
CA LEU A 356 0.79 2.03 -14.83
C LEU A 356 1.08 1.84 -13.33
N GLN A 357 0.46 2.61 -12.44
CA GLN A 357 0.48 2.36 -10.99
C GLN A 357 -0.19 1.03 -10.65
N ALA A 358 -1.39 0.77 -11.19
CA ALA A 358 -2.09 -0.49 -11.00
C ALA A 358 -1.25 -1.69 -11.45
N LEU A 359 -0.64 -1.62 -12.64
CA LEU A 359 0.29 -2.63 -13.17
C LEU A 359 1.51 -2.83 -12.26
N THR A 360 2.11 -1.74 -11.78
CA THR A 360 3.34 -1.77 -10.99
C THR A 360 3.11 -2.36 -9.60
N LEU A 361 1.97 -2.05 -8.97
CA LEU A 361 1.65 -2.54 -7.63
C LEU A 361 1.21 -4.02 -7.66
N SER A 362 0.37 -4.40 -8.61
CA SER A 362 -0.16 -5.77 -8.72
C SER A 362 0.80 -6.75 -9.43
N GLY A 363 1.66 -6.26 -10.31
CA GLY A 363 2.58 -7.07 -11.12
C GLY A 363 3.88 -7.51 -10.41
N GLN A 364 4.10 -7.11 -9.15
CA GLN A 364 5.37 -7.37 -8.45
C GLN A 364 5.72 -8.85 -8.37
N GLY A 365 4.76 -9.71 -8.03
CA GLY A 365 5.04 -11.15 -7.91
C GLY A 365 5.30 -11.84 -9.24
N VAL A 366 4.70 -11.35 -10.33
CA VAL A 366 5.02 -11.82 -11.68
C VAL A 366 6.48 -11.53 -12.01
N ILE A 367 6.96 -10.32 -11.71
CA ILE A 367 8.35 -9.93 -11.92
C ILE A 367 9.31 -10.77 -11.08
N ILE A 368 9.01 -10.99 -9.79
CA ILE A 368 9.81 -11.88 -8.93
C ILE A 368 9.86 -13.29 -9.51
N PHE A 369 8.72 -13.82 -9.94
CA PHE A 369 8.61 -15.16 -10.51
C PHE A 369 9.40 -15.31 -11.80
N CYS A 370 9.33 -14.34 -12.70
CA CYS A 370 10.12 -14.34 -13.93
C CYS A 370 11.63 -14.37 -13.61
N CYS A 371 12.08 -13.61 -12.60
CA CYS A 371 13.50 -13.56 -12.23
C CYS A 371 13.98 -14.84 -11.50
N LEU A 372 13.21 -15.32 -10.53
CA LEU A 372 13.61 -16.39 -9.60
C LEU A 372 13.05 -17.76 -9.94
N GLY A 373 11.78 -17.81 -10.34
CA GLY A 373 11.00 -19.04 -10.60
C GLY A 373 11.36 -19.72 -11.92
N MET A 374 11.65 -18.95 -12.96
CA MET A 374 12.01 -19.47 -14.30
C MET A 374 13.47 -19.97 -14.39
N SER A 375 14.03 -20.53 -13.31
CA SER A 375 15.37 -21.11 -13.30
C SER A 375 15.33 -22.60 -13.63
N LYS A 376 16.33 -23.09 -14.37
CA LYS A 376 16.47 -24.51 -14.71
C LYS A 376 16.51 -25.39 -13.44
N ASP A 377 17.12 -24.88 -12.38
CA ASP A 377 17.17 -25.54 -11.07
C ASP A 377 15.77 -25.72 -10.46
N THR A 378 14.90 -24.72 -10.58
CA THR A 378 13.52 -24.80 -10.08
C THR A 378 12.70 -25.78 -10.90
N PHE A 379 12.80 -25.72 -12.23
CA PHE A 379 12.10 -26.66 -13.10
C PHE A 379 12.54 -28.12 -12.86
N THR A 380 13.85 -28.36 -12.78
CA THR A 380 14.39 -29.70 -12.53
C THR A 380 14.04 -30.23 -11.14
N PHE A 381 13.98 -29.36 -10.13
CA PHE A 381 13.48 -29.70 -8.80
C PHE A 381 12.03 -30.18 -8.85
N TRP A 382 11.12 -29.40 -9.44
CA TRP A 382 9.71 -29.77 -9.54
C TRP A 382 9.48 -30.99 -10.43
N GLN A 383 10.20 -31.13 -11.54
CA GLN A 383 10.13 -32.32 -12.38
C GLN A 383 10.53 -33.59 -11.60
N ARG A 384 11.57 -33.53 -10.77
CA ARG A 384 11.98 -34.66 -9.91
C ARG A 384 10.98 -34.93 -8.81
N LEU A 385 10.41 -33.89 -8.20
CA LEU A 385 9.41 -34.02 -7.14
C LEU A 385 8.13 -34.67 -7.69
N LEU A 386 7.63 -34.21 -8.84
CA LEU A 386 6.43 -34.74 -9.49
C LEU A 386 6.64 -36.17 -9.99
N ARG A 387 7.81 -36.49 -10.57
CA ARG A 387 8.12 -37.86 -11.02
C ARG A 387 8.17 -38.86 -9.86
N ASN A 388 8.55 -38.41 -8.67
CA ASN A 388 8.62 -39.24 -7.46
C ASN A 388 7.52 -38.89 -6.44
N TRP A 389 6.35 -38.44 -6.90
CA TRP A 389 5.28 -37.98 -6.00
C TRP A 389 4.79 -39.04 -5.01
N ARG A 390 5.01 -40.34 -5.30
CA ARG A 390 4.70 -41.43 -4.38
C ARG A 390 5.60 -41.48 -3.14
N ASP A 391 6.80 -40.92 -3.21
CA ASP A 391 7.73 -40.83 -2.08
C ASP A 391 8.48 -39.48 -2.12
N PRO A 392 7.80 -38.36 -1.79
CA PRO A 392 8.37 -37.02 -1.93
C PRO A 392 9.51 -36.77 -0.95
N MET A 393 9.52 -37.45 0.20
CA MET A 393 10.55 -37.29 1.23
C MET A 393 11.90 -37.84 0.78
N SER A 394 11.91 -38.92 -0.01
CA SER A 394 13.16 -39.45 -0.57
C SER A 394 13.91 -38.41 -1.42
N VAL A 395 13.20 -37.62 -2.23
CA VAL A 395 13.78 -36.55 -3.07
C VAL A 395 14.38 -35.45 -2.21
N ILE A 396 13.64 -35.00 -1.19
CA ILE A 396 14.05 -33.91 -0.29
C ILE A 396 15.30 -34.32 0.53
N LEU A 397 15.33 -35.56 1.03
CA LEU A 397 16.45 -36.10 1.80
C LEU A 397 17.68 -36.35 0.94
N HIS A 398 17.51 -36.91 -0.26
CA HIS A 398 18.62 -37.19 -1.17
C HIS A 398 19.34 -35.90 -1.58
N ASP A 399 18.59 -34.82 -1.79
CA ASP A 399 19.19 -33.52 -2.06
C ASP A 399 19.96 -32.94 -0.86
N THR A 400 19.54 -33.25 0.36
CA THR A 400 20.30 -32.83 1.55
C THR A 400 21.64 -33.59 1.64
N ASN A 401 21.65 -34.88 1.31
CA ASN A 401 22.82 -35.76 1.48
C ASN A 401 23.91 -35.58 0.41
N LYS A 402 23.55 -35.31 -0.86
CA LYS A 402 24.52 -35.15 -1.96
C LYS A 402 25.53 -34.01 -1.72
N ASN A 403 25.15 -32.99 -0.94
CA ASN A 403 26.04 -31.86 -0.63
C ASN A 403 27.00 -32.15 0.53
N GLY A 404 26.73 -33.15 1.37
CA GLY A 404 27.61 -33.51 2.50
C GLY A 404 28.82 -34.34 2.06
N ARG A 405 28.68 -35.15 0.99
CA ARG A 405 29.73 -36.10 0.58
C ARG A 405 30.77 -35.54 -0.40
N SER A 406 30.50 -34.45 -1.12
CA SER A 406 31.48 -33.87 -2.06
C SER A 406 32.66 -33.14 -1.38
N GLY A 407 32.63 -32.95 -0.05
CA GLY A 407 33.76 -32.43 0.73
C GLY A 407 34.63 -33.50 1.39
N SER A 408 34.31 -34.79 1.24
CA SER A 408 35.17 -35.88 1.69
C SER A 408 36.32 -36.00 0.69
N ILE A 409 37.34 -35.19 0.93
CA ILE A 409 38.67 -35.33 0.37
C ILE A 409 39.06 -36.79 0.55
N SER A 410 39.21 -37.46 -0.59
CA SER A 410 39.95 -38.70 -0.71
C SER A 410 41.29 -38.49 -0.02
N SER A 411 41.42 -38.99 1.21
CA SER A 411 42.72 -39.21 1.85
C SER A 411 43.41 -40.34 1.07
N ARG A 412 43.93 -39.99 -0.10
CA ARG A 412 44.94 -40.79 -0.77
C ARG A 412 46.14 -40.84 0.17
N HIS A 413 46.28 -42.01 0.79
CA HIS A 413 47.53 -42.72 1.02
C HIS A 413 48.80 -41.87 1.05
N ALA A 414 49.28 -41.59 2.26
CA ALA A 414 50.71 -41.54 2.54
C ALA A 414 50.97 -42.04 3.96
N GLY A 415 51.76 -43.10 4.11
CA GLY A 415 52.54 -43.35 5.32
C GLY A 415 52.16 -44.57 6.17
N ARG A 416 52.84 -45.68 5.89
CA ARG A 416 53.26 -46.76 6.82
C ARG A 416 53.18 -46.43 8.32
N PRO A 417 52.67 -47.35 9.18
CA PRO A 417 52.91 -47.29 10.61
C PRO A 417 54.31 -47.83 10.93
N ARG A 418 55.14 -46.99 11.57
CA ARG A 418 56.35 -47.43 12.27
C ARG A 418 55.94 -47.73 13.71
N SER A 419 56.16 -48.96 14.14
CA SER A 419 55.98 -49.42 15.51
C SER A 419 56.91 -48.66 16.46
N SER A 420 56.34 -47.96 17.44
CA SER A 420 57.04 -47.63 18.67
C SER A 420 56.04 -47.63 19.82
N SER A 421 56.21 -48.64 20.67
CA SER A 421 55.73 -48.77 22.03
C SER A 421 55.79 -47.44 22.78
N PHE A 422 54.65 -47.00 23.31
CA PHE A 422 54.61 -45.95 24.32
C PHE A 422 53.74 -46.42 25.49
N SER A 423 54.37 -46.42 26.65
CA SER A 423 53.93 -46.88 27.96
C SER A 423 52.88 -45.95 28.58
N MET A 424 51.93 -46.57 29.28
CA MET A 424 51.06 -45.91 30.28
C MET A 424 51.87 -45.24 31.39
N PRO A 425 51.41 -44.10 31.91
CA PRO A 425 51.54 -43.77 33.31
C PRO A 425 50.18 -43.80 34.02
N ASP A 426 50.26 -44.20 35.30
CA ASP A 426 49.19 -44.39 36.27
C ASP A 426 48.37 -43.13 36.60
N PRO A 427 47.19 -43.32 37.25
CA PRO A 427 46.30 -42.26 37.70
C PRO A 427 46.57 -41.92 39.17
N ALA A 428 47.16 -40.76 39.45
CA ALA A 428 47.01 -40.09 40.75
C ALA A 428 47.56 -38.66 40.68
N GLU A 429 46.97 -37.81 41.53
CA GLU A 429 47.57 -36.58 42.04
C GLU A 429 47.37 -35.30 41.21
N GLY A 430 46.71 -34.31 41.83
CA GLY A 430 46.72 -32.93 41.31
C GLY A 430 45.47 -32.10 41.53
N ALA A 431 44.85 -32.17 42.71
CA ALA A 431 43.95 -31.12 43.17
C ALA A 431 44.69 -29.76 43.27
N ALA A 432 43.91 -28.69 43.13
CA ALA A 432 44.24 -27.28 43.37
C ALA A 432 44.95 -26.51 42.23
N ARG A 433 44.17 -25.77 41.43
CA ARG A 433 44.28 -24.29 41.41
C ARG A 433 43.20 -23.62 40.55
N THR A 434 42.60 -22.59 41.16
CA THR A 434 42.05 -21.37 40.53
C THR A 434 40.57 -21.39 40.15
N GLN A 435 39.72 -21.36 41.18
CA GLN A 435 38.54 -20.50 41.21
C GLN A 435 38.99 -19.04 41.39
N ARG A 436 38.65 -18.16 40.45
CA ARG A 436 38.34 -16.75 40.74
C ARG A 436 37.70 -16.06 39.53
N SER A 437 36.57 -15.41 39.79
CA SER A 437 35.92 -14.36 38.99
C SER A 437 35.16 -14.89 37.76
N ILE A 438 33.89 -14.58 37.48
CA ILE A 438 33.04 -13.45 37.87
C ILE A 438 31.58 -13.95 37.87
N GLU A 439 30.93 -13.86 39.04
CA GLU A 439 29.49 -13.66 39.16
C GLU A 439 29.17 -12.25 38.67
N THR A 440 28.18 -12.09 37.78
CA THR A 440 27.28 -10.92 37.67
C THR A 440 26.31 -11.21 36.52
N SER A 441 25.16 -11.78 36.84
CA SER A 441 24.01 -11.90 35.93
C SER A 441 22.73 -12.18 36.72
N GLU A 442 22.46 -11.36 37.73
CA GLU A 442 21.14 -11.23 38.37
C GLU A 442 20.94 -9.76 38.75
N GLU A 443 20.61 -8.93 37.76
CA GLU A 443 19.91 -7.64 37.96
C GLU A 443 19.61 -7.06 36.58
N LEU A 444 18.42 -7.35 36.03
CA LEU A 444 17.67 -6.39 35.19
C LEU A 444 16.22 -6.85 34.96
N ASP A 445 15.49 -7.08 36.06
CA ASP A 445 14.02 -7.02 36.06
C ASP A 445 13.62 -5.76 36.85
N ALA A 446 13.57 -4.62 36.15
CA ALA A 446 12.75 -3.44 36.47
C ALA A 446 13.07 -2.30 35.50
N LEU A 447 12.31 -2.21 34.40
CA LEU A 447 11.75 -0.98 33.82
C LEU A 447 10.84 -1.29 32.63
#